data_AF-A0A932J708-F1
#
_entry.id   AF-A0A932J708-F1
#
_cell.length_a   1.000
_cell.length_b   1.000
_cell.length_c   1.000
_cell.angle_alpha   90.00
_cell.angle_beta   90.00
_cell.angle_gamma   90.00
#
_symmetry.space_group_name_H-M   'P 1'
#
loop_
_entity.id
_entity.type
_entity.pdbx_description
1 polymer ?
#
loop_
_entity_poly.entity_id
_entity_poly.type
_entity_poly.pdbx_seq_one_letter_code
_entity_poly.pdbx_strand_id
1 'polypeptide(L)' 'MPTLHVRAVPDDLYARLQGLAQAKQRSLSAEVVTLLYKALQAEDMRQQQALTLAKIRRRRFRPPKGAPNSLTLLREDRRR' A
#
# COMPACT_ATOMS: atom_id res chain seq x y z
N MET A 1 20.09 1.49 -24.65
CA MET A 1 19.42 1.43 -23.32
C MET A 1 18.86 2.81 -23.03
N PRO A 2 17.62 2.96 -22.53
CA PRO A 2 17.11 4.26 -22.14
C PRO A 2 17.90 4.80 -20.94
N THR A 3 18.29 6.07 -20.99
CA THR A 3 19.01 6.74 -19.91
C THR A 3 18.10 7.79 -19.27
N LEU A 4 17.93 7.72 -17.95
CA LEU A 4 17.19 8.71 -17.18
C LEU A 4 18.16 9.72 -16.58
N HIS A 5 18.04 10.99 -16.96
CA HIS A 5 18.79 12.09 -16.36
C HIS A 5 17.89 12.83 -15.37
N VAL A 6 18.23 12.78 -14.08
CA VAL A 6 17.55 13.55 -13.03
C VAL A 6 18.44 14.73 -12.65
N ARG A 7 17.91 15.95 -12.77
CA ARG A 7 18.60 17.19 -12.41
C ARG A 7 18.09 17.72 -11.07
N ALA A 8 18.92 18.53 -10.40
CA ALA A 8 18.60 19.17 -9.12
C ALA A 8 18.18 18.16 -8.03
N VAL A 9 18.91 17.04 -7.94
CA VAL A 9 18.75 16.11 -6.81
C VAL A 9 19.33 16.80 -5.58
N PRO A 10 18.55 16.97 -4.49
CA PRO A 10 19.06 17.52 -3.24
C PRO A 10 20.25 16.71 -2.69
N ASP A 11 21.26 17.39 -2.14
CA ASP A 11 22.49 16.76 -1.66
C ASP A 11 22.22 15.71 -0.57
N ASP A 12 21.24 15.98 0.30
CA ASP A 12 20.82 15.06 1.36
C ASP A 12 20.20 13.77 0.80
N LEU A 13 19.39 13.88 -0.26
CA LEU A 13 18.83 12.74 -0.96
C LEU A 13 19.92 11.94 -1.66
N TYR A 14 20.85 12.61 -2.33
CA TYR A 14 21.99 11.95 -2.97
C TYR A 14 22.83 11.16 -1.95
N ALA A 15 23.17 11.77 -0.82
CA ALA A 15 23.92 11.13 0.26
C ALA A 15 23.19 9.91 0.84
N ARG A 16 21.86 10.00 1.03
CA ARG A 16 21.04 8.85 1.48
C ARG A 16 21.05 7.70 0.47
N LEU A 17 20.91 8.00 -0.82
CA LEU A 17 20.97 6.99 -1.89
C LEU A 17 22.34 6.31 -1.94
N GLN A 18 23.42 7.10 -1.79
CA GLN A 18 24.78 6.57 -1.75
C GLN A 18 25.01 5.66 -0.55
N GLY A 19 24.57 6.05 0.65
CA GLY A 19 24.65 5.23 1.85
C GLY A 19 23.89 3.91 1.72
N LEU A 20 22.68 3.95 1.14
CA LEU A 20 21.90 2.74 0.86
C LEU A 20 22.59 1.80 -0.14
N ALA A 21 23.18 2.37 -1.19
CA ALA A 21 23.91 1.61 -2.19
C ALA A 21 25.14 0.91 -1.58
N GLN A 22 25.92 1.64 -0.77
CA GLN A 22 27.08 1.08 -0.05
C GLN A 22 26.68 -0.04 0.92
N ALA A 23 25.64 0.18 1.73
CA ALA A 23 25.16 -0.81 2.69
C ALA A 23 24.71 -2.13 2.02
N LYS A 24 24.26 -2.05 0.77
CA LYS A 24 23.83 -3.20 -0.04
C LYS A 24 24.88 -3.69 -1.03
N GLN A 25 26.10 -3.13 -1.00
CA GLN A 25 27.20 -3.46 -1.90
C GLN A 25 26.82 -3.36 -3.39
N ARG A 26 26.09 -2.30 -3.75
CA ARG A 26 25.62 -2.03 -5.11
C ARG A 26 26.13 -0.70 -5.62
N SER A 27 26.18 -0.56 -6.93
CA SER A 27 26.38 0.76 -7.55
C SER A 27 25.16 1.65 -7.29
N LEU A 28 25.39 2.97 -7.26
CA LEU A 28 24.33 3.96 -7.06
C LEU A 28 23.21 3.79 -8.11
N SER A 29 23.57 3.65 -9.38
CA SER A 29 22.61 3.45 -10.46
C SER A 29 21.77 2.19 -10.28
N ALA A 30 22.38 1.07 -9.84
CA ALA A 30 21.65 -0.17 -9.59
C ALA A 30 20.68 -0.06 -8.41
N GLU A 31 21.08 0.64 -7.34
CA GLU A 31 20.19 0.89 -6.21
C GLU A 31 19.04 1.82 -6.60
N VAL A 32 19.29 2.88 -7.38
CA VAL A 32 18.24 3.79 -7.89
C VAL A 32 17.22 3.02 -8.72
N VAL A 33 17.67 2.17 -9.66
CA VAL A 33 16.77 1.33 -10.46
C VAL A 33 15.92 0.41 -9.55
N THR A 34 16.55 -0.21 -8.55
CA THR A 34 15.84 -1.06 -7.58
C THR A 34 14.77 -0.28 -6.81
N LEU A 35 15.08 0.94 -6.37
CA LEU A 35 14.15 1.81 -5.66
C LEU A 35 12.98 2.24 -6.54
N LEU A 36 13.23 2.55 -7.82
CA LEU A 36 12.18 2.88 -8.78
C LEU A 36 11.21 1.71 -8.99
N TYR A 37 11.72 0.49 -9.15
CA TYR A 37 10.86 -0.71 -9.24
C TYR A 37 10.00 -0.89 -8.00
N LYS A 38 10.58 -0.72 -6.81
CA LYS A 38 9.82 -0.82 -5.55
C LYS A 38 8.75 0.26 -5.42
N ALA A 39 9.05 1.48 -5.87
CA ALA A 39 8.07 2.57 -5.86
C ALA A 39 6.88 2.27 -6.78
N LEU A 40 7.14 1.75 -7.99
CA LEU A 40 6.08 1.33 -8.91
C LEU A 40 5.22 0.21 -8.32
N GLN A 41 5.84 -0.83 -7.76
CA GLN A 41 5.11 -1.92 -7.09
C GLN A 41 4.26 -1.43 -5.92
N ALA A 42 4.79 -0.50 -5.12
CA ALA A 42 4.04 0.07 -3.99
C ALA A 42 2.82 0.87 -4.47
N GLU A 43 2.93 1.60 -5.57
CA GLU A 43 1.82 2.34 -6.17
C GLU A 43 0.75 1.39 -6.72
N ASP A 44 1.15 0.34 -7.44
CA ASP A 44 0.23 -0.69 -7.92
C ASP A 44 -0.53 -1.37 -6.77
N MET A 45 0.18 -1.75 -5.70
CA MET A 45 -0.42 -2.36 -4.52
C MET A 45 -1.41 -1.41 -3.84
N ARG A 46 -1.07 -0.12 -3.74
CA ARG A 46 -1.96 0.89 -3.18
C ARG A 46 -3.26 1.03 -3.99
N GLN A 47 -3.15 1.05 -5.32
CA GLN A 47 -4.32 1.10 -6.21
C GLN A 47 -5.19 -0.15 -6.05
N GLN A 48 -4.59 -1.34 -6.03
CA GLN A 48 -5.33 -2.59 -5.81
C GLN A 48 -6.03 -2.63 -4.45
N GLN A 49 -5.36 -2.15 -3.40
CA GLN A 49 -5.95 -2.08 -2.06
C GLN A 49 -7.15 -1.12 -2.04
N ALA A 50 -7.04 0.04 -2.67
CA ALA A 50 -8.14 0.99 -2.80
C ALA A 50 -9.35 0.38 -3.53
N LEU A 51 -9.11 -0.34 -4.64
CA LEU A 51 -10.16 -1.04 -5.37
C LEU A 51 -10.82 -2.15 -4.53
N THR A 52 -10.03 -2.87 -3.75
CA THR A 52 -10.51 -3.94 -2.86
C THR A 52 -11.41 -3.37 -1.77
N LEU A 53 -10.96 -2.29 -1.11
CA LEU A 53 -11.76 -1.60 -0.09
C LEU A 53 -13.04 -1.02 -0.68
N ALA A 54 -13.00 -0.48 -1.90
CA ALA A 54 -14.19 0.00 -2.59
C ALA A 54 -15.19 -1.15 -2.87
N LYS A 55 -14.71 -2.32 -3.31
CA LYS A 55 -15.54 -3.51 -3.52
C LYS A 55 -16.18 -3.99 -2.22
N ILE A 56 -15.42 -4.05 -1.13
CA ILE A 56 -15.93 -4.40 0.21
C ILE A 56 -17.01 -3.40 0.62
N ARG A 57 -16.75 -2.10 0.52
CA ARG A 57 -17.71 -1.05 0.86
C ARG A 57 -19.01 -1.17 0.07
N ARG A 58 -18.91 -1.47 -1.22
CA ARG A 58 -20.08 -1.66 -2.11
C ARG A 58 -20.92 -2.89 -1.75
N ARG A 59 -20.26 -3.99 -1.38
CA ARG A 59 -20.92 -5.28 -1.07
C ARG A 59 -21.32 -5.41 0.39
N ARG A 60 -20.88 -4.49 1.25
CA ARG A 60 -21.15 -4.56 2.69
C ARG A 60 -22.64 -4.43 2.95
N PHE A 61 -23.23 -5.51 3.43
CA PHE A 61 -24.58 -5.49 3.98
C PHE A 61 -24.63 -4.47 5.12
N ARG A 62 -25.61 -3.56 5.05
CA ARG A 62 -25.93 -2.64 6.12
C ARG A 62 -27.33 -3.00 6.61
N PRO A 63 -27.47 -3.49 7.86
CA PRO A 63 -28.80 -3.74 8.38
C PRO A 63 -29.59 -2.43 8.41
N PRO A 64 -30.91 -2.47 8.13
CA PRO A 64 -31.76 -1.30 8.20
C PRO A 64 -31.76 -0.70 9.61
N LYS A 65 -32.08 0.58 9.72
CA LYS A 65 -32.26 1.22 11.03
C LYS A 65 -33.36 0.47 11.80
N GLY A 66 -33.06 0.04 13.03
CA GLY A 66 -33.97 -0.74 13.87
C GLY A 66 -33.81 -2.26 13.78
N ALA A 67 -32.89 -2.78 12.96
CA ALA A 67 -32.58 -4.20 12.99
C ALA A 67 -32.09 -4.64 14.39
N PRO A 68 -32.52 -5.81 14.89
CA PRO A 68 -32.07 -6.34 16.17
C PRO A 68 -30.55 -6.51 16.16
N ASN A 69 -29.90 -6.18 17.27
CA ASN A 69 -28.46 -6.40 17.39
C ASN A 69 -28.17 -7.91 17.46
N SER A 70 -26.93 -8.30 17.14
CA SER A 70 -26.53 -9.71 17.16
C SER A 70 -26.77 -10.39 18.51
N LEU A 71 -26.63 -9.65 19.62
CA LEU A 71 -26.87 -10.16 20.97
C LEU A 71 -28.35 -10.47 21.24
N THR A 72 -29.27 -9.67 20.70
CA THR A 72 -30.72 -9.91 20.83
C THR A 72 -31.13 -11.15 20.07
N LEU A 73 -30.64 -11.34 18.84
CA LEU A 73 -30.90 -12.55 18.06
C LEU A 73 -30.36 -13.82 18.75
N LEU A 74 -29.15 -13.73 19.32
CA LEU A 74 -28.52 -14.87 19.98
C LEU A 74 -29.21 -15.26 21.31
N ARG A 75 -29.86 -14.30 21.99
CA ARG A 75 -30.69 -14.57 23.17
C ARG A 75 -32.03 -15.21 22.81
N GLU A 76 -32.62 -14.82 21.67
CA GLU A 76 -33.85 -15.42 21.15
C GLU A 76 -33.61 -16.88 20.77
N ASP A 77 -32.52 -17.16 20.07
CA ASP A 77 -32.17 -18.52 19.63
C ASP A 77 -31.95 -19.50 20.80
N ARG A 78 -31.30 -19.04 21.88
CA ARG A 78 -31.11 -19.85 23.11
C ARG A 78 -32.39 -20.13 23.90
N ARG A 79 -33.48 -19.42 23.61
CA ARG A 79 -34.77 -19.59 24.28
C ARG A 79 -35.74 -20.47 23.48
N ARG A 80 -35.36 -20.90 22.27
CA ARG A 80 -36.03 -21.95 21.50
C ARG A 80 -35.50 -23.32 21.89
#